data_AF-X1F240-F1
#
_entry.id   AF-X1F240-F1
#
_cell.length_a   1.000
_cell.length_b   1.000
_cell.length_c   1.000
_cell.angle_alpha   90.00
_cell.angle_beta   90.00
_cell.angle_gamma   90.00
#
_symmetry.space_group_name_H-M   'P 1'
#
loop_
_entity.id
_entity.type
_entity.pdbx_description
1 polymer ?
#
loop_
_entity_poly.entity_id
_entity_poly.type
_entity_poly.pdbx_seq_one_letter_code
_entity_poly.pdbx_strand_id
1 'polypeptide(L)' 'MMRDEYLGAIKAAGFQEVRIIDETSFPIDWMVNDPTAKAIMENLNLPPEKVKEVASSVISIKVRGIKPSETINSLLLN' A
#
# COMPACT_ATOMS: atom_id res chain seq x y z
N MET A 1 4.07 -7.76 3.36
CA MET A 1 5.07 -6.74 3.73
C MET A 1 4.40 -5.78 4.69
N MET A 2 5.06 -5.46 5.80
CA MET A 2 4.50 -4.55 6.80
C MET A 2 4.50 -3.11 6.27
N ARG A 3 3.61 -2.26 6.78
CA ARG A 3 3.48 -0.85 6.37
C ARG A 3 4.83 -0.13 6.34
N ASP A 4 5.62 -0.27 7.39
CA ASP A 4 6.90 0.44 7.50
C ASP A 4 7.97 -0.11 6.55
N GLU A 5 7.95 -1.42 6.28
CA GLU A 5 8.80 -2.04 5.26
C GLU A 5 8.45 -1.53 3.85
N TYR A 6 7.17 -1.34 3.55
CA TYR A 6 6.72 -0.75 2.28
C TYR A 6 7.22 0.68 2.12
N LEU A 7 7.07 1.52 3.15
CA LEU A 7 7.60 2.89 3.13
C LEU A 7 9.14 2.90 3.04
N GLY A 8 9.81 1.96 3.70
CA GLY A 8 11.25 1.74 3.60
C GLY A 8 11.69 1.38 2.18
N ALA A 9 10.97 0.48 1.51
CA ALA A 9 11.25 0.11 0.13
C ALA A 9 11.11 1.31 -0.83
N ILE A 10 10.10 2.16 -0.65
CA ILE A 10 9.93 3.39 -1.44
C ILE A 10 11.11 4.34 -1.23
N LYS A 11 11.58 4.51 0.02
CA LYS A 11 12.78 5.30 0.32
C LYS A 11 14.03 4.71 -0.31
N ALA A 12 14.21 3.39 -0.23
CA ALA A 12 15.34 2.67 -0.82
C ALA A 12 15.37 2.78 -2.36
N ALA A 13 14.21 2.93 -2.99
CA ALA A 13 14.10 3.22 -4.43
C ALA A 13 14.49 4.66 -4.83
N GLY A 14 14.93 5.50 -3.87
CA GLY A 14 15.44 6.84 -4.10
C GLY A 14 14.40 7.96 -4.01
N PHE A 15 13.18 7.66 -3.54
CA PHE A 15 12.18 8.68 -3.24
C PHE A 15 12.47 9.33 -1.87
N GLN A 16 12.36 10.65 -1.83
CA GLN A 16 12.48 11.48 -0.63
C GLN A 16 11.09 11.92 -0.15
N GLU A 17 11.04 12.48 1.06
CA GLU A 17 9.79 12.93 1.71
C GLU A 17 8.66 11.89 1.73
N VAL A 18 9.02 10.61 1.79
CA VAL A 18 8.05 9.51 1.75
C VAL A 18 7.16 9.54 2.99
N ARG A 19 5.87 9.80 2.79
CA ARG A 19 4.86 9.86 3.85
C ARG A 19 3.51 9.37 3.37
N ILE A 20 2.69 8.91 4.31
CA ILE A 20 1.27 8.64 4.07
C ILE A 20 0.53 9.97 4.15
N ILE A 21 -0.32 10.21 3.15
CA ILE A 21 -1.11 11.43 3.02
C ILE A 21 -2.61 11.18 3.22
N ASP A 22 -3.03 9.92 3.23
CA ASP A 22 -4.43 9.53 3.41
C ASP A 22 -4.51 8.05 3.80
N GLU A 23 -5.50 7.71 4.60
CA GLU A 23 -5.85 6.35 5.00
C GLU A 23 -7.37 6.21 4.91
N THR A 24 -7.84 5.20 4.18
CA THR A 24 -9.28 4.95 4.05
C THR A 24 -9.57 3.47 4.12
N SER A 25 -10.75 3.12 4.61
CA SER A 25 -11.21 1.73 4.61
C SER A 25 -11.26 1.19 3.17
N PHE A 26 -10.70 0.01 2.96
CA PHE A 26 -10.70 -0.59 1.63
C PHE A 26 -12.09 -1.14 1.29
N PRO A 27 -12.66 -0.85 0.11
CA PRO A 27 -13.99 -1.32 -0.24
C PRO A 27 -14.08 -2.85 -0.23
N ILE A 28 -15.02 -3.40 0.55
CA ILE A 28 -15.25 -4.84 0.64
C ILE A 28 -15.60 -5.46 -0.72
N ASP A 29 -16.30 -4.72 -1.58
CA ASP A 29 -16.69 -5.18 -2.92
C ASP A 29 -15.49 -5.51 -3.80
N TRP A 30 -14.36 -4.85 -3.58
CA TRP A 30 -13.12 -5.13 -4.30
C TRP A 30 -12.47 -6.41 -3.78
N MET A 31 -12.62 -6.70 -2.49
CA MET A 31 -12.09 -7.88 -1.84
C MET A 31 -12.91 -9.14 -2.19
N VAL A 32 -14.24 -9.04 -2.25
CA VAL A 32 -15.13 -10.16 -2.60
C VAL A 32 -14.90 -10.63 -4.03
N ASN A 33 -14.45 -9.75 -4.93
CA ASN A 33 -14.16 -10.10 -6.32
C ASN A 33 -12.69 -10.46 -6.57
N ASP A 34 -11.80 -10.21 -5.61
CA ASP A 34 -10.39 -10.56 -5.74
C ASP A 34 -10.19 -12.09 -5.63
N PRO A 35 -9.57 -12.75 -6.63
CA PRO A 35 -9.37 -14.20 -6.61
C PRO A 35 -8.53 -14.68 -5.42
N THR A 36 -7.56 -13.88 -4.96
CA THR A 36 -6.69 -14.23 -3.83
C THR A 36 -7.49 -14.20 -2.53
N ALA A 37 -8.27 -13.15 -2.32
CA ALA A 37 -9.14 -13.01 -1.16
C ALA A 37 -10.18 -14.14 -1.12
N LYS A 38 -10.79 -14.51 -2.25
CA LYS A 38 -11.70 -15.67 -2.31
C LYS A 38 -11.02 -16.97 -1.87
N ALA A 39 -9.85 -17.27 -2.42
CA ALA A 39 -9.11 -18.47 -2.04
C ALA A 39 -8.75 -18.48 -0.54
N ILE A 40 -8.39 -17.33 0.04
CA ILE A 40 -8.11 -17.22 1.47
C ILE A 40 -9.38 -17.45 2.30
N MET A 41 -10.51 -16.84 1.92
CA MET A 41 -11.79 -17.02 2.63
C MET A 41 -12.25 -18.48 2.62
N GLU A 42 -12.11 -19.17 1.49
CA GLU A 42 -12.41 -20.60 1.33
C GLU A 42 -11.47 -21.47 2.18
N ASN A 43 -10.15 -21.24 2.10
CA ASN A 43 -9.16 -21.99 2.86
C ASN A 43 -9.33 -21.83 4.38
N LEU A 44 -9.78 -20.65 4.83
CA LEU A 44 -10.02 -20.35 6.25
C LEU A 44 -11.44 -20.74 6.70
N ASN A 45 -12.28 -21.23 5.78
CA ASN A 45 -13.67 -21.62 6.04
C ASN A 45 -14.46 -20.55 6.81
N LEU A 46 -14.21 -19.28 6.48
CA LEU A 46 -14.72 -18.14 7.23
C LEU A 46 -16.23 -17.96 7.00
N PRO A 47 -17.04 -17.82 8.07
CA PRO A 47 -18.44 -17.48 7.92
C PRO A 47 -18.58 -16.05 7.34
N PRO A 48 -19.66 -15.75 6.59
CA PRO A 48 -19.85 -14.46 5.94
C PRO A 48 -19.76 -13.24 6.89
N GLU A 49 -20.21 -13.40 8.14
CA GLU A 49 -20.12 -12.34 9.15
C GLU A 49 -18.66 -12.00 9.49
N LYS A 50 -17.78 -13.01 9.56
CA LYS A 50 -16.36 -12.84 9.84
C LYS A 50 -15.59 -12.29 8.64
N VAL A 51 -16.05 -12.58 7.42
CA VAL A 51 -15.50 -11.96 6.21
C VAL A 51 -15.62 -10.43 6.28
N LYS A 52 -16.77 -9.92 6.71
CA LYS A 52 -17.00 -8.48 6.82
C LYS A 52 -16.12 -7.82 7.87
N GLU A 53 -15.93 -8.50 9.01
CA GLU A 53 -15.03 -8.06 10.07
C GLU A 53 -13.58 -7.96 9.55
N VAL A 54 -13.08 -9.02 8.91
CA VAL A 54 -11.73 -9.05 8.31
C VAL A 54 -11.58 -7.97 7.23
N ALA A 55 -12.57 -7.83 6.34
CA ALA A 55 -12.55 -6.80 5.30
C ALA A 55 -12.44 -5.39 5.87
N SER A 56 -13.17 -5.10 6.96
CA SER A 56 -13.15 -3.79 7.60
C SER A 56 -11.81 -3.43 8.26
N SER A 57 -10.95 -4.43 8.51
CA SER A 57 -9.59 -4.20 9.02
C SER A 57 -8.58 -3.81 7.94
N VAL A 58 -8.93 -3.96 6.66
CA VAL A 58 -8.03 -3.63 5.54
C VAL A 58 -8.09 -2.14 5.26
N ILE A 59 -6.94 -1.48 5.34
CA ILE A 59 -6.79 -0.04 5.09
C ILE A 59 -6.04 0.19 3.79
N SER A 60 -6.62 1.01 2.92
CA SER A 60 -5.95 1.60 1.78
C SER A 60 -5.13 2.81 2.23
N ILE A 61 -3.84 2.79 1.94
CA ILE A 61 -2.94 3.92 2.25
C ILE A 61 -2.57 4.66 0.97
N LYS A 62 -2.64 5.98 1.00
CA LYS A 62 -2.14 6.85 -0.07
C LYS A 62 -0.77 7.35 0.34
N VAL A 63 0.25 7.03 -0.45
CA VAL A 63 1.64 7.41 -0.16
C VAL A 63 2.11 8.45 -1.16
N ARG A 64 2.79 9.49 -0.66
CA ARG A 64 3.51 10.47 -1.48
C ARG A 64 5.01 10.32 -1.25
N GLY A 65 5.79 10.36 -2.33
CA GLY A 65 7.23 10.54 -2.31
C GLY A 65 7.67 11.43 -3.48
N ILE A 66 8.81 12.11 -3.32
CA ILE A 66 9.40 12.96 -4.36
C ILE A 66 10.67 12.28 -4.85
N LYS A 67 10.76 11.98 -6.15
CA LYS A 67 12.03 11.55 -6.74
C LYS A 67 12.84 12.79 -7.10
N PRO A 68 14.08 12.96 -6.60
CA PRO A 68 14.94 14.06 -7.01
C PRO A 68 15.18 14.00 -8.52
N SER A 69 15.09 15.14 -9.20
CA SER A 69 15.58 15.26 -10.57
C SER A 69 17.11 15.30 -10.55
N GLU A 70 17.76 14.67 -11.54
CA GLU A 70 19.23 14.63 -11.65
C GLU A 70 19.89 16.00 -11.98
N THR A 71 19.12 17.09 -12.03
CA THR A 71 19.51 18.29 -12.79
C THR A 71 20.52 19.22 -12.12
N ILE A 72 20.94 19.01 -10.87
CA ILE A 72 21.84 19.99 -10.20
C ILE A 72 23.33 19.64 -10.34
N ASN A 73 23.70 18.37 -10.56
CA ASN A 73 25.11 17.99 -10.58
C ASN A 73 25.83 18.26 -11.92
N SER A 74 25.12 18.49 -13.03
CA SER A 74 25.74 18.79 -14.33
C SER A 74 26.05 20.27 -14.57
N LEU A 75 25.50 21.19 -13.75
CA LEU A 75 25.67 22.64 -13.90
C LEU A 75 26.78 23.23 -13.02
N LEU A 76 27.36 22.45 -12.11
CA LEU A 76 28.45 22.88 -11.22
C LEU A 76 29.84 22.36 -11.65
N LEU A 77 29.94 21.70 -12.80
CA LEU A 77 31.19 21.14 -13.33
C LEU A 77 31.70 21.82 -14.62
N ASN A 78 31.13 22.96 -15.03
CA ASN A 78 31.58 23.72 -16.20
C ASN A 78 32.06 25.12 -15.81
#